data_AF-A0A8T3SCS3-F1
#
_entry.id   AF-A0A8T3SCS3-F1
#
_cell.length_a   1.000
_cell.length_b   1.000
_cell.length_c   1.000
_cell.angle_alpha   90.00
_cell.angle_beta   90.00
_cell.angle_gamma   90.00
#
_symmetry.space_group_name_H-M   'P 1'
#
loop_
_entity.id
_entity.type
_entity.pdbx_description
1 polymer ?
#
loop_
_entity_poly.entity_id
_entity_poly.type
_entity_poly.pdbx_seq_one_letter_code
_entity_poly.pdbx_strand_id
1 'polypeptide(L)'
;MLSAIPLAFHLIALPVLMILLSGCCDILDGALARYLKQVTPLGAVIDIVMDRCVEFAVIFGLWLIQPELRAGLCLFMLGSILLCVTSFLVVGIFTPNQSTKSFHYSVGIIERPEAFIFFILMIIFPLFFTLLAIMFSLLVLLTTALRIVEFSQHQSREQRV
;
A
#
# COMPACT_ATOMS: atom_id res chain seq x y z
N MET A 1 -36.21 -0.92 -9.86
CA MET A 1 -35.59 -1.31 -8.57
C MET A 1 -34.86 -2.65 -8.68
N LEU A 2 -35.41 -3.68 -9.34
CA LEU A 2 -34.74 -4.98 -9.52
C LEU A 2 -33.48 -4.93 -10.42
N SER A 3 -33.38 -3.98 -11.35
CA SER A 3 -32.21 -3.77 -12.24
C SER A 3 -31.03 -3.04 -11.57
N ALA A 4 -31.28 -2.35 -10.46
CA ALA A 4 -30.24 -1.62 -9.73
C ALA A 4 -29.38 -2.56 -8.88
N ILE A 5 -29.93 -3.71 -8.47
CA ILE A 5 -29.23 -4.70 -7.65
C ILE A 5 -28.10 -5.37 -8.45
N PRO A 6 -28.32 -5.94 -9.66
CA PRO A 6 -27.24 -6.46 -10.50
C PRO A 6 -26.20 -5.39 -10.87
N LEU A 7 -26.63 -4.15 -11.11
CA LEU A 7 -25.74 -3.06 -11.46
C LEU A 7 -24.83 -2.66 -10.30
N ALA A 8 -25.38 -2.56 -9.08
CA ALA A 8 -24.60 -2.31 -7.87
C ALA A 8 -23.64 -3.48 -7.56
N PHE A 9 -24.08 -4.73 -7.76
CA PHE A 9 -23.21 -5.90 -7.64
C PHE A 9 -22.08 -5.87 -8.68
N HIS A 10 -22.33 -5.49 -9.93
CA HIS A 10 -21.28 -5.31 -10.93
C HIS A 10 -20.32 -4.17 -10.59
N LEU A 11 -20.83 -3.06 -10.04
CA LEU A 11 -20.03 -1.90 -9.64
C LEU A 11 -19.08 -2.21 -8.47
N ILE A 12 -19.44 -3.17 -7.61
CA ILE A 12 -18.67 -3.60 -6.43
C ILE A 12 -17.76 -4.79 -6.77
N ALA A 13 -18.27 -5.77 -7.52
CA ALA A 13 -17.55 -6.99 -7.84
C ALA A 13 -16.36 -6.75 -8.78
N LEU A 14 -16.50 -5.85 -9.76
CA LEU A 14 -15.42 -5.58 -10.72
C LEU A 14 -14.18 -4.94 -10.04
N PRO A 15 -14.30 -3.86 -9.23
CA PRO A 15 -13.15 -3.30 -8.51
C PRO A 15 -12.50 -4.30 -7.55
N VAL A 16 -13.30 -5.06 -6.79
CA VAL A 16 -12.78 -6.07 -5.86
C VAL A 16 -12.02 -7.16 -6.62
N LEU A 17 -12.56 -7.65 -7.74
CA LEU A 17 -11.90 -8.64 -8.58
C LEU A 17 -10.60 -8.10 -9.16
N MET A 18 -10.56 -6.84 -9.60
CA MET A 18 -9.34 -6.22 -10.13
C MET A 18 -8.26 -6.05 -9.06
N ILE A 19 -8.62 -5.67 -7.83
CA ILE A 19 -7.68 -5.58 -6.70
C ILE A 19 -7.09 -6.97 -6.39
N LEU A 20 -7.94 -8.01 -6.35
CA LEU A 20 -7.50 -9.38 -6.09
C LEU A 20 -6.61 -9.93 -7.21
N LEU A 21 -6.96 -9.68 -8.47
CA LEU A 21 -6.14 -10.06 -9.63
C LEU A 21 -4.78 -9.39 -9.60
N SER A 22 -4.73 -8.08 -9.33
CA SER A 22 -3.47 -7.34 -9.19
C SER A 22 -2.59 -7.97 -8.12
N GLY A 23 -3.11 -8.17 -6.91
CA GLY A 23 -2.33 -8.77 -5.83
C GLY A 23 -1.86 -10.20 -6.13
N CYS A 24 -2.64 -10.97 -6.87
CA CYS A 24 -2.24 -12.30 -7.33
C CYS A 24 -1.08 -12.23 -8.35
N CYS A 25 -1.15 -11.31 -9.32
CA CYS A 25 -0.09 -11.09 -10.30
C CYS A 25 1.24 -10.73 -9.62
N ASP A 26 1.24 -9.84 -8.62
CA ASP A 26 2.48 -9.44 -7.95
C ASP A 26 3.14 -10.59 -7.17
N ILE A 27 2.33 -11.41 -6.50
CA ILE A 27 2.82 -12.60 -5.79
C ILE A 27 3.44 -13.59 -6.79
N LEU A 28 2.78 -13.80 -7.93
CA LEU A 28 3.25 -14.71 -8.97
C LEU A 28 4.51 -14.19 -9.66
N ASP A 29 4.58 -12.91 -10.01
CA ASP A 29 5.74 -12.30 -10.69
C ASP A 29 6.97 -12.30 -9.77
N GLY A 30 6.79 -11.99 -8.48
CA GLY A 30 7.85 -12.09 -7.48
C GLY A 30 8.30 -13.53 -7.21
N ALA A 31 7.39 -14.51 -7.26
CA ALA A 31 7.74 -15.93 -7.14
C ALA A 31 8.48 -16.45 -8.38
N LEU A 32 8.03 -16.07 -9.58
CA LEU A 32 8.60 -16.47 -10.85
C LEU A 32 10.00 -15.88 -11.04
N ALA A 33 10.21 -14.61 -10.74
CA ALA A 33 11.52 -13.95 -10.83
C ALA A 33 12.55 -14.60 -9.90
N ARG A 34 12.14 -15.01 -8.70
CA ARG A 34 13.00 -15.76 -7.75
C ARG A 34 13.28 -17.18 -8.22
N TYR A 35 12.26 -17.88 -8.72
CA TYR A 35 12.41 -19.23 -9.24
C TYR A 35 13.35 -19.28 -10.45
N LEU A 36 13.25 -18.31 -11.36
CA LEU A 36 14.10 -18.18 -12.54
C LEU A 36 15.46 -17.52 -12.25
N LYS A 37 15.73 -17.09 -11.02
CA LYS A 37 16.92 -16.31 -10.63
C LYS A 37 17.15 -15.05 -11.48
N GLN A 38 16.09 -14.45 -12.01
CA GLN A 38 16.10 -13.25 -12.85
C GLN A 38 15.66 -12.01 -12.08
N VAL A 39 16.15 -11.85 -10.85
CA VAL A 39 15.88 -10.64 -10.06
C VAL A 39 16.70 -9.49 -10.65
N THR A 40 16.04 -8.56 -11.34
CA THR A 40 16.69 -7.41 -11.98
C THR A 40 16.37 -6.11 -11.23
N PRO A 41 17.31 -5.15 -11.15
CA PRO A 41 17.04 -3.83 -10.55
C PRO A 41 15.88 -3.08 -11.23
N LEU A 42 15.77 -3.22 -12.56
CA LEU A 42 14.68 -2.62 -13.34
C LEU A 42 13.32 -3.19 -12.92
N GLY A 43 13.22 -4.51 -12.74
CA GLY A 43 11.99 -5.17 -12.30
C GLY A 43 11.52 -4.65 -10.94
N ALA A 44 12.43 -4.48 -9.98
CA ALA A 44 12.10 -3.93 -8.67
C ALA A 44 11.58 -2.47 -8.73
N VAL A 45 12.13 -1.64 -9.63
CA VAL A 45 11.62 -0.28 -9.83
C VAL A 45 10.21 -0.30 -10.43
N ILE A 46 9.98 -1.14 -11.45
CA ILE A 46 8.67 -1.26 -12.11
C ILE A 46 7.62 -1.77 -11.11
N ASP A 47 7.95 -2.77 -10.31
CA ASP A 47 7.08 -3.32 -9.25
C ASP A 47 6.61 -2.23 -8.28
N ILE A 48 7.55 -1.48 -7.70
CA ILE A 48 7.23 -0.37 -6.79
C ILE A 48 6.34 0.69 -7.45
N VAL A 49 6.64 1.07 -8.71
CA VAL A 49 5.85 2.07 -9.44
C VAL A 49 4.45 1.56 -9.75
N MET A 50 4.30 0.31 -10.19
CA MET A 50 3.00 -0.28 -10.50
C MET A 50 2.14 -0.43 -9.25
N ASP A 51 2.72 -0.78 -8.11
CA ASP A 51 2.04 -0.79 -6.82
C ASP A 51 1.42 0.58 -6.49
N ARG A 52 2.18 1.66 -6.73
CA ARG A 52 1.68 3.02 -6.51
C ARG A 52 0.55 3.38 -7.48
N CYS A 53 0.67 2.98 -8.74
CA CYS A 53 -0.38 3.18 -9.74
C CYS A 53 -1.69 2.50 -9.33
N VAL A 54 -1.61 1.26 -8.83
CA VAL A 54 -2.77 0.49 -8.38
C VAL A 54 -3.42 1.15 -7.16
N GLU A 55 -2.64 1.48 -6.12
CA GLU A 55 -3.17 2.16 -4.93
C GLU A 55 -3.82 3.51 -5.27
N PHE A 56 -3.19 4.30 -6.13
CA PHE A 56 -3.75 5.55 -6.62
C PHE A 56 -5.06 5.32 -7.37
N ALA A 57 -5.10 4.38 -8.31
CA ALA A 57 -6.29 4.07 -9.08
C ALA A 57 -7.47 3.64 -8.19
N VAL A 58 -7.20 2.84 -7.15
CA VAL A 58 -8.23 2.41 -6.19
C VAL A 58 -8.77 3.59 -5.38
N ILE A 59 -7.89 4.44 -4.83
CA ILE A 59 -8.32 5.62 -4.04
C ILE A 59 -9.06 6.63 -4.93
N PHE A 60 -8.59 6.81 -6.17
CA PHE A 60 -9.25 7.65 -7.16
C PHE A 60 -10.65 7.11 -7.51
N GLY A 61 -10.79 5.80 -7.68
CA GLY A 61 -12.09 5.14 -7.85
C GLY A 61 -13.01 5.35 -6.65
N LEU A 62 -12.49 5.23 -5.42
CA LEU A 62 -13.25 5.50 -4.19
C LEU A 62 -13.73 6.95 -4.08
N TRP A 63 -12.92 7.90 -4.56
CA TRP A 63 -13.27 9.31 -4.65
C TRP A 63 -14.40 9.56 -5.67
N LEU A 64 -14.31 8.96 -6.87
CA LEU A 64 -15.31 9.12 -7.94
C LEU A 64 -16.73 8.70 -7.53
N ILE A 65 -16.87 7.80 -6.54
CA ILE A 65 -18.19 7.36 -6.04
C ILE A 65 -18.96 8.53 -5.39
N GLN A 66 -18.28 9.35 -4.58
CA GLN A 66 -18.87 10.52 -3.90
C GLN A 66 -17.83 11.64 -3.76
N PRO A 67 -17.53 12.38 -4.85
CA PRO A 67 -16.40 13.30 -4.88
C PRO A 67 -16.44 14.38 -3.80
N GLU A 68 -17.61 14.98 -3.57
CA GLU A 68 -17.76 16.09 -2.61
C GLU A 68 -17.57 15.63 -1.15
N LEU A 69 -18.07 14.44 -0.81
CA LEU A 69 -18.00 13.91 0.55
C LEU A 69 -16.65 13.24 0.87
N ARG A 70 -16.00 12.65 -0.14
CA ARG A 70 -14.80 11.82 0.06
C ARG A 70 -13.49 12.51 -0.26
N ALA A 71 -13.50 13.68 -0.92
CA ALA A 71 -12.29 14.38 -1.36
C ALA A 71 -11.24 14.53 -0.25
N GLY A 72 -11.63 15.06 0.92
CA GLY A 72 -10.70 15.28 2.02
C GLY A 72 -10.09 14.00 2.58
N LEU A 73 -10.89 12.93 2.68
CA LEU A 73 -10.44 11.63 3.18
C LEU A 73 -9.53 10.93 2.17
N CYS A 74 -9.88 10.92 0.89
CA CYS A 74 -9.03 10.37 -0.17
C CYS A 74 -7.70 11.11 -0.26
N LEU A 75 -7.70 12.44 -0.11
CA LEU A 75 -6.47 13.24 -0.06
C LEU A 75 -5.62 12.88 1.16
N PHE A 76 -6.25 12.69 2.33
CA PHE A 76 -5.55 12.27 3.54
C PHE A 76 -4.94 10.87 3.40
N MET A 77 -5.65 9.93 2.77
CA MET A 77 -5.15 8.60 2.43
C MET A 77 -3.93 8.68 1.50
N LEU A 78 -4.02 9.41 0.39
CA LEU A 78 -2.90 9.61 -0.53
C LEU A 78 -1.69 10.26 0.16
N GLY A 79 -1.93 11.28 0.99
CA GLY A 79 -0.87 11.94 1.77
C GLY A 79 -0.17 10.98 2.74
N SER A 80 -0.95 10.13 3.43
CA SER A 80 -0.38 9.12 4.34
C SER A 80 0.48 8.09 3.59
N ILE A 81 0.01 7.61 2.44
CA ILE A 81 0.76 6.67 1.59
C ILE A 81 2.04 7.31 1.06
N LEU A 82 1.96 8.56 0.59
CA LEU A 82 3.11 9.31 0.10
C LEU A 82 4.21 9.38 1.17
N LEU A 83 3.85 9.80 2.39
CA LEU A 83 4.81 9.88 3.51
C LEU A 83 5.41 8.51 3.85
N CYS A 84 4.59 7.45 3.86
CA CYS A 84 5.04 6.10 4.12
C CYS A 84 6.07 5.63 3.08
N VAL A 85 5.76 5.80 1.79
CA VAL A 85 6.66 5.39 0.69
C VAL A 85 7.93 6.23 0.68
N THR A 86 7.84 7.54 0.88
CA THR A 86 9.02 8.39 0.99
C THR A 86 9.91 7.94 2.13
N SER A 87 9.36 7.64 3.31
CA SER A 87 10.15 7.10 4.42
C SER A 87 10.81 5.76 4.07
N PHE A 88 10.11 4.87 3.36
CA PHE A 88 10.64 3.58 2.92
C PHE A 88 11.86 3.77 2.00
N LEU A 89 11.70 4.59 0.96
CA LEU A 89 12.75 4.82 -0.03
C LEU A 89 13.94 5.56 0.57
N VAL A 90 13.71 6.59 1.38
CA VAL A 90 14.78 7.35 2.03
C VAL A 90 15.57 6.47 3.00
N VAL A 91 14.90 5.70 3.86
CA VAL A 91 15.58 4.76 4.76
C VAL A 91 16.34 3.69 3.96
N GLY A 92 15.77 3.19 2.86
CA GLY A 92 16.45 2.25 1.97
C GLY A 92 17.73 2.80 1.33
N ILE A 93 17.80 4.10 1.03
CA ILE A 93 19.01 4.76 0.51
C ILE A 93 20.10 4.86 1.58
N PHE A 94 19.73 5.23 2.80
CA PHE A 94 20.69 5.50 3.89
C PHE A 94 21.05 4.26 4.72
N THR A 95 20.40 3.13 4.51
CA THR A 95 20.74 1.87 5.19
C THR A 95 21.81 1.12 4.39
N PRO A 96 23.04 0.98 4.91
CA PRO A 96 24.08 0.23 4.20
C PRO A 96 23.74 -1.26 4.12
N ASN A 97 23.88 -1.85 2.93
CA ASN A 97 23.70 -3.29 2.69
C ASN A 97 24.83 -4.09 3.36
N GLN A 98 24.77 -4.31 4.68
CA GLN A 98 25.78 -5.05 5.43
C GLN A 98 25.46 -6.54 5.65
N SER A 99 24.29 -7.04 5.25
CA SER A 99 23.93 -8.45 5.48
C SER A 99 23.98 -9.29 4.21
N THR A 100 24.46 -10.52 4.34
CA THR A 100 24.32 -11.62 3.36
C THR A 100 22.87 -12.12 3.21
N LYS A 101 21.90 -11.39 3.81
CA LYS A 101 20.45 -11.55 3.67
C LYS A 101 19.83 -10.21 3.28
N SER A 102 20.04 -9.89 2.00
CA SER A 102 19.53 -8.82 1.13
C SER A 102 18.64 -7.65 1.60
N PHE A 103 17.90 -7.62 2.71
CA PHE A 103 17.12 -6.43 3.12
C PHE A 103 16.84 -6.42 4.64
N HIS A 104 17.18 -5.32 5.33
CA HIS A 104 16.64 -5.03 6.67
C HIS A 104 15.13 -4.77 6.53
N TYR A 105 14.34 -5.74 6.98
CA TYR A 105 12.88 -5.65 6.94
C TYR A 105 12.42 -4.73 8.07
N SER A 106 12.10 -3.48 7.74
CA SER A 106 11.46 -2.57 8.69
C SER A 106 10.00 -3.02 8.85
N VAL A 107 9.66 -3.48 10.05
CA VAL A 107 8.33 -4.02 10.37
C VAL A 107 7.30 -2.90 10.27
N GLY A 108 6.47 -2.94 9.24
CA GLY A 108 5.30 -2.06 9.14
C GLY A 108 4.11 -2.66 9.88
N ILE A 109 3.26 -1.81 10.47
CA ILE A 109 1.98 -2.29 11.06
C ILE A 109 0.96 -2.56 9.95
N ILE A 110 0.98 -1.74 8.90
CA ILE A 110 0.24 -2.01 7.67
C ILE A 110 1.25 -2.33 6.57
N GLU A 111 1.13 -3.53 6.01
CA GLU A 111 1.75 -3.91 4.78
C GLU A 111 0.72 -3.85 3.64
N ARG A 112 1.15 -4.27 2.45
CA ARG A 112 0.35 -4.21 1.23
C ARG A 112 -0.94 -5.05 1.31
N PRO A 113 -0.95 -6.28 1.86
CA PRO A 113 -2.18 -7.06 1.98
C PRO A 113 -3.24 -6.40 2.86
N GLU A 114 -2.84 -5.83 4.01
CA GLU A 114 -3.74 -5.13 4.92
C GLU A 114 -4.35 -3.90 4.24
N ALA A 115 -3.56 -3.15 3.48
CA ALA A 115 -4.04 -2.02 2.70
C ALA A 115 -5.15 -2.45 1.71
N PHE A 116 -4.95 -3.57 1.01
CA PHE A 116 -5.93 -4.09 0.06
C PHE A 116 -7.21 -4.56 0.77
N ILE A 117 -7.09 -5.17 1.96
CA ILE A 117 -8.25 -5.51 2.79
C ILE A 117 -9.04 -4.25 3.14
N PHE A 118 -8.37 -3.18 3.57
CA PHE A 118 -9.03 -1.89 3.85
C PHE A 118 -9.79 -1.36 2.63
N PHE A 119 -9.19 -1.39 1.44
CA PHE A 119 -9.87 -0.95 0.22
C PHE A 119 -11.08 -1.81 -0.13
N ILE A 120 -10.97 -3.14 -0.01
CA ILE A 120 -12.09 -4.06 -0.24
C ILE A 120 -13.23 -3.76 0.76
N LEU A 121 -12.90 -3.56 2.04
CA LEU A 121 -13.89 -3.21 3.06
C LEU A 121 -14.57 -1.87 2.78
N MET A 122 -13.84 -0.85 2.30
CA MET A 122 -14.40 0.44 1.90
C MET A 122 -15.37 0.32 0.72
N ILE A 123 -15.11 -0.61 -0.20
CA ILE A 123 -15.96 -0.87 -1.37
C ILE A 123 -17.23 -1.63 -0.95
N ILE A 124 -17.12 -2.65 -0.09
CA ILE A 124 -18.24 -3.48 0.36
C ILE A 124 -19.13 -2.73 1.36
N PHE A 125 -18.53 -1.92 2.24
CA PHE A 125 -19.21 -1.24 3.34
C PHE A 125 -19.11 0.29 3.22
N PRO A 126 -19.81 0.91 2.24
CA PRO A 126 -19.69 2.34 1.97
C PRO A 126 -20.14 3.23 3.14
N LEU A 127 -21.01 2.73 4.02
CA LEU A 127 -21.45 3.45 5.23
C LEU A 127 -20.30 3.66 6.24
N PHE A 128 -19.35 2.72 6.28
CA PHE A 128 -18.19 2.77 7.18
C PHE A 128 -16.96 3.39 6.52
N PHE A 129 -17.09 3.93 5.30
CA PHE A 129 -15.98 4.50 4.53
C PHE A 129 -15.17 5.51 5.34
N THR A 130 -15.84 6.47 5.99
CA THR A 130 -15.15 7.53 6.76
C THR A 130 -14.30 6.96 7.89
N LEU A 131 -14.85 6.02 8.66
CA LEU A 131 -14.14 5.37 9.76
C LEU A 131 -12.94 4.57 9.23
N LEU A 132 -13.15 3.77 8.18
CA LEU A 132 -12.11 2.95 7.57
C LEU A 132 -10.99 3.80 6.97
N ALA A 133 -11.32 4.91 6.29
CA ALA A 133 -10.35 5.81 5.67
C ALA A 133 -9.45 6.48 6.72
N ILE A 134 -10.04 6.98 7.82
CA ILE A 134 -9.28 7.57 8.92
C ILE A 134 -8.39 6.52 9.59
N MET A 135 -8.94 5.34 9.90
CA MET A 135 -8.20 4.22 10.48
C MET A 135 -7.01 3.82 9.61
N PHE A 136 -7.24 3.61 8.31
CA PHE A 136 -6.20 3.29 7.35
C PHE A 136 -5.09 4.35 7.33
N SER A 137 -5.45 5.62 7.16
CA SER A 137 -4.48 6.72 7.12
C SER A 137 -3.65 6.82 8.40
N LEU A 138 -4.28 6.68 9.58
CA LEU A 138 -3.57 6.72 10.86
C LEU A 138 -2.59 5.55 11.01
N LEU A 139 -2.98 4.34 10.60
CA LEU A 139 -2.11 3.16 10.65
C LEU A 139 -0.94 3.26 9.67
N VAL A 140 -1.14 3.84 8.48
CA VAL A 140 -0.06 4.12 7.52
C VAL A 140 0.90 5.19 8.05
N LEU A 141 0.39 6.25 8.67
CA LEU A 141 1.22 7.27 9.33
C LEU A 141 1.99 6.68 10.53
N LEU A 142 1.36 5.82 11.31
CA LEU A 142 2.02 5.12 12.41
C LEU A 142 3.16 4.23 11.90
N THR A 143 2.94 3.50 10.80
CA THR A 143 3.98 2.71 10.12
C THR A 143 5.15 3.58 9.68
N THR A 144 4.86 4.78 9.15
CA THR A 144 5.87 5.78 8.78
C THR A 144 6.69 6.21 10.00
N ALA A 145 6.04 6.55 11.11
CA ALA A 145 6.70 6.99 12.33
C ALA A 145 7.58 5.88 12.93
N LEU A 146 7.09 4.65 12.98
CA LEU A 146 7.84 3.49 13.48
C LEU A 146 9.12 3.26 12.68
N ARG A 147 9.04 3.33 11.35
CA ARG A 147 10.20 3.19 10.46
C ARG A 147 11.27 4.25 10.74
N ILE A 148 10.87 5.51 10.94
CA ILE A 148 11.80 6.60 11.24
C ILE A 148 12.47 6.39 12.62
N VAL A 149 11.69 5.98 13.62
CA VAL A 149 12.21 5.68 14.97
C VAL A 149 13.19 4.51 14.94
N GLU A 150 12.85 3.42 14.25
CA GLU A 150 13.70 2.25 14.07
C GLU A 150 15.04 2.63 13.43
N PHE A 151 15.01 3.42 12.35
CA PHE A 151 16.21 3.91 11.69
C PHE A 151 17.09 4.77 12.62
N SER A 152 16.47 5.70 13.37
CA SER A 152 17.21 6.56 14.32
C SER A 152 17.87 5.75 15.45
N GLN A 153 17.19 4.72 15.95
CA GLN A 153 17.76 3.82 16.96
C GLN A 153 18.92 3.00 16.42
N HIS A 154 18.83 2.50 15.18
CA HIS A 154 19.91 1.75 14.53
C HIS A 154 21.17 2.60 14.37
N GLN A 155 21.03 3.81 13.86
CA GLN A 155 22.14 4.76 13.71
C GLN A 155 22.79 5.10 15.06
N SER A 156 21.98 5.29 16.11
CA SER A 156 22.49 5.57 17.46
C SER A 156 23.27 4.41 18.08
N ARG A 157 23.01 3.16 17.66
CA ARG A 157 23.75 1.97 18.12
C ARG A 157 25.06 1.81 17.36
N GLU A 158 25.06 2.03 16.05
CA GLU A 158 26.30 1.99 15.23
C GLU A 158 27.31 3.04 15.66
N GLN A 159 26.87 4.23 16.10
CA GLN A 159 27.77 5.28 16.59
C GLN A 159 28.36 5.04 17.99
N ARG A 160 27.84 4.05 18.75
CA ARG A 160 28.33 3.70 20.11
C ARG A 160 29.34 2.55 20.11
N VAL A 161 29.54 1.88 18.99
CA VAL A 161 30.51 0.79 18.79
C VAL A 161 31.76 1.35 18.13
#